data_AF-X0VAT3-F1
#
_entry.id   AF-X0VAT3-F1
#
_cell.length_a   1.000
_cell.length_b   1.000
_cell.length_c   1.000
_cell.angle_alpha   90.00
_cell.angle_beta   90.00
_cell.angle_gamma   90.00
#
_symmetry.space_group_name_H-M   'P 1'
#
loop_
_entity.id
_entity.type
_entity.pdbx_description
1 polymer ?
#
loop_
_entity_poly.entity_id
_entity_poly.type
_entity_poly.pdbx_seq_one_letter_code
_entity_poly.pdbx_strand_id
1 'polypeptide(L)'
;MSTTTFHEGRATRTWGGHSGGRCSDELLLRYHAIVEEKRLSWTEHHQLICRLGSGGQGVVYLTERRGTDSFTLPVALKIFSPERYEDDRMYDEAMGRIAQV
;
A
#
# COMPACT_ATOMS: atom_id res chain seq x y z
N MET A 1 56.14 -0.24 -26.56
CA MET A 1 56.16 -0.02 -25.10
C MET A 1 54.86 0.68 -24.73
N SER A 2 53.99 0.01 -23.97
CA SER A 2 52.77 0.62 -23.41
C SER A 2 52.80 0.40 -21.90
N THR A 3 53.14 1.45 -21.16
CA THR A 3 53.09 1.50 -19.69
C THR A 3 51.72 2.01 -19.27
N THR A 4 50.77 1.10 -19.09
CA THR A 4 49.49 1.42 -18.45
C THR A 4 49.54 0.95 -17.01
N THR A 5 49.73 1.90 -16.09
CA THR A 5 49.70 1.66 -14.64
C THR A 5 48.26 1.75 -14.16
N PHE A 6 47.66 0.65 -13.73
CA PHE A 6 46.38 0.68 -13.04
C PHE A 6 46.58 1.18 -11.61
N HIS A 7 46.09 2.37 -11.30
CA HIS A 7 45.98 2.82 -9.91
C HIS A 7 44.83 2.07 -9.25
N GLU A 8 45.14 1.21 -8.28
CA GLU A 8 44.13 0.66 -7.35
C GLU A 8 43.39 1.81 -6.69
N GLY A 9 42.13 1.99 -7.11
CA GLY A 9 41.28 3.08 -6.66
C GLY A 9 41.07 2.99 -5.15
N ARG A 10 41.73 3.86 -4.39
CA ARG A 10 41.35 4.11 -3.00
C ARG A 10 39.94 4.69 -2.99
N ALA A 11 39.02 3.96 -2.37
CA ALA A 11 37.64 4.41 -2.18
C ALA A 11 37.62 5.83 -1.60
N THR A 12 36.87 6.72 -2.24
CA THR A 12 36.66 8.09 -1.75
C THR A 12 35.96 8.04 -0.40
N ARG A 13 36.69 8.43 0.66
CA ARG A 13 36.11 8.61 2.01
C ARG A 13 35.53 10.01 2.12
N THR A 14 34.29 10.10 2.57
CA THR A 14 33.61 11.37 2.89
C THR A 14 34.34 12.06 4.05
N TRP A 15 34.87 13.27 3.84
CA TRP A 15 35.56 14.04 4.89
C TRP A 15 34.58 14.41 6.01
N GLY A 16 34.89 14.02 7.26
CA GLY A 16 33.97 14.18 8.40
C GLY A 16 32.82 13.18 8.45
N GLY A 17 32.76 12.23 7.50
CA GLY A 17 31.79 11.14 7.54
C GLY A 17 32.13 10.16 8.65
N HIS A 18 31.24 10.01 9.61
CA HIS A 18 31.28 8.84 10.48
C HIS A 18 31.08 7.61 9.59
N SER A 19 31.91 6.59 9.74
CA SER A 19 31.62 5.29 9.15
C SER A 19 30.30 4.83 9.74
N GLY A 20 29.21 5.01 8.97
CA GLY A 20 27.90 4.53 9.35
C GLY A 20 28.05 3.07 9.74
N GLY A 21 27.58 2.70 10.93
CA GLY A 21 27.56 1.31 11.36
C GLY A 21 26.94 0.44 10.27
N ARG A 22 27.38 -0.82 10.17
CA ARG A 22 26.73 -1.80 9.28
C ARG A 22 25.21 -1.72 9.45
N CYS A 23 24.49 -1.85 8.33
CA CYS A 23 23.04 -2.00 8.34
C CYS A 23 22.66 -3.07 9.38
N SER A 24 21.67 -2.81 10.23
CA SER A 24 21.34 -3.75 11.30
C SER A 24 20.85 -5.07 10.71
N ASP A 25 21.30 -6.19 11.29
CA ASP A 25 20.91 -7.52 10.83
C ASP A 25 19.39 -7.72 10.87
N GLU A 26 18.70 -7.11 11.85
CA GLU A 26 17.24 -7.11 11.93
C GLU A 26 16.59 -6.44 10.72
N LEU A 27 17.13 -5.31 10.25
CA LEU A 27 16.57 -4.57 9.11
C LEU A 27 16.78 -5.35 7.81
N LEU A 28 17.97 -5.94 7.64
CA LEU A 28 18.25 -6.82 6.50
C LEU A 28 17.35 -8.04 6.49
N LEU A 29 17.13 -8.67 7.65
CA LEU A 29 16.27 -9.84 7.75
C LEU A 29 14.80 -9.52 7.40
N ARG A 30 14.28 -8.37 7.87
CA ARG A 30 12.95 -7.89 7.45
C ARG A 30 12.88 -7.57 5.95
N TYR A 31 13.91 -6.95 5.39
CA TYR A 31 13.97 -6.68 3.95
C TYR A 31 13.89 -7.97 3.14
N HIS A 32 14.70 -8.97 3.50
CA HIS A 32 14.68 -10.27 2.81
C HIS A 32 13.33 -10.96 2.94
N ALA A 33 12.72 -10.97 4.13
CA ALA A 33 11.38 -11.52 4.32
C ALA A 33 10.34 -10.89 3.39
N ILE A 34 10.31 -9.55 3.28
CA ILE A 34 9.39 -8.83 2.38
C ILE A 34 9.64 -9.21 0.91
N VAL A 35 10.91 -9.30 0.50
CA VAL A 35 11.28 -9.63 -0.89
C VAL A 35 10.96 -11.09 -1.22
N GLU A 36 11.20 -12.02 -0.30
CA GLU A 36 11.01 -13.47 -0.49
C GLU A 36 9.53 -13.87 -0.44
N GLU A 37 8.75 -13.27 0.48
CA GLU A 37 7.31 -13.54 0.59
C GLU A 37 6.52 -13.08 -0.64
N LYS A 38 7.08 -12.15 -1.44
CA LYS A 38 6.44 -11.53 -2.63
C LYS A 38 5.04 -10.98 -2.33
N ARG A 39 4.77 -10.69 -1.07
CA ARG A 39 3.49 -10.27 -0.55
C ARG A 39 3.74 -9.27 0.58
N LEU A 40 3.24 -8.07 0.41
CA LEU A 40 3.19 -7.08 1.47
C LEU A 40 1.72 -6.88 1.85
N SER A 41 1.36 -7.20 3.09
CA SER A 41 -0.01 -7.03 3.59
C SER A 41 -0.04 -5.86 4.56
N TRP A 42 -0.78 -4.80 4.22
CA TRP A 42 -0.97 -3.64 5.07
C TRP A 42 -2.45 -3.51 5.43
N THR A 43 -2.76 -3.34 6.72
CA THR A 43 -4.11 -3.02 7.18
C THR A 43 -4.47 -1.59 6.79
N GLU A 44 -5.33 -1.42 5.79
CA GLU A 44 -5.83 -0.10 5.40
C GLU A 44 -7.11 0.26 6.15
N HIS A 45 -7.16 1.49 6.67
CA HIS A 45 -8.36 2.07 7.28
C HIS A 45 -8.95 3.12 6.34
N HIS A 46 -10.25 3.02 6.05
CA HIS A 46 -10.98 4.01 5.25
C HIS A 46 -11.68 4.99 6.18
N GLN A 47 -11.40 6.28 6.03
CA GLN A 47 -12.12 7.34 6.75
C GLN A 47 -13.29 7.85 5.90
N LEU A 48 -14.51 7.84 6.44
CA LEU A 48 -15.69 8.39 5.78
C LEU A 48 -15.70 9.93 5.94
N ILE A 49 -15.21 10.65 4.93
CA ILE A 49 -14.98 12.10 5.02
C ILE A 49 -16.28 12.87 4.75
N CYS A 50 -16.95 12.57 3.63
CA CYS A 50 -18.13 13.31 3.21
C CYS A 50 -19.11 12.40 2.49
N ARG A 51 -20.41 12.51 2.78
CA ARG A 51 -21.44 11.78 2.03
C ARG A 51 -21.65 12.46 0.68
N LEU A 52 -21.36 11.75 -0.40
CA LEU A 52 -21.55 12.25 -1.77
C LEU A 52 -22.96 11.98 -2.30
N GLY A 53 -23.63 10.93 -1.79
CA GLY A 53 -24.99 10.61 -2.23
C GLY A 53 -25.66 9.52 -1.39
N SER A 54 -26.99 9.46 -1.49
CA SER A 54 -27.82 8.44 -0.85
C SER A 54 -29.04 8.15 -1.71
N GLY A 55 -29.45 6.89 -1.79
CA GLY A 55 -30.69 6.46 -2.42
C GLY A 55 -31.04 5.03 -2.06
N GLY A 56 -32.07 4.45 -2.70
CA GLY A 56 -32.58 3.11 -2.36
C GLY A 56 -31.57 1.96 -2.55
N GLN A 57 -30.48 2.18 -3.27
CA GLN A 57 -29.41 1.18 -3.40
C GLN A 57 -28.36 1.24 -2.29
N GLY A 58 -28.34 2.33 -1.50
CA GLY A 58 -27.36 2.59 -0.46
C GLY A 58 -26.71 3.96 -0.57
N VAL A 59 -25.57 4.15 0.09
CA VAL A 59 -24.91 5.44 0.29
C VAL A 59 -23.52 5.46 -0.35
N VAL A 60 -23.08 6.65 -0.76
CA VAL A 60 -21.74 6.89 -1.31
C VAL A 60 -21.03 7.90 -0.43
N TYR A 61 -19.80 7.59 -0.03
CA TYR A 61 -18.92 8.50 0.70
C TYR A 61 -17.66 8.79 -0.10
N LEU A 62 -17.18 10.03 -0.02
CA LEU A 62 -15.78 10.37 -0.26
C LEU A 62 -14.97 9.85 0.92
N THR A 63 -13.92 9.12 0.61
CA THR A 63 -12.99 8.55 1.59
C THR A 63 -11.56 8.74 1.12
N GLU A 64 -10.62 8.53 2.03
CA GLU A 64 -9.19 8.48 1.70
C GLU A 64 -8.66 7.07 1.94
N ARG A 65 -7.96 6.55 0.93
CA ARG A 65 -7.15 5.34 1.03
C ARG A 65 -5.71 5.74 1.34
N ARG A 66 -5.19 5.31 2.50
CA ARG A 66 -3.81 5.62 2.91
C ARG A 66 -2.82 4.67 2.24
N GLY A 67 -1.94 5.23 1.42
CA GLY A 67 -0.77 4.57 0.87
C GLY A 67 0.48 4.78 1.73
N THR A 68 1.63 4.47 1.16
CA THR A 68 2.95 4.72 1.78
C THR A 68 3.32 6.20 1.75
N ASP A 69 4.20 6.62 2.65
CA ASP A 69 4.76 7.98 2.69
C ASP A 69 3.71 9.10 2.77
N SER A 70 2.67 8.89 3.59
CA SER A 70 1.54 9.82 3.76
C SER A 70 0.76 10.15 2.48
N PHE A 71 0.98 9.40 1.39
CA PHE A 71 0.18 9.54 0.19
C PHE A 71 -1.25 9.05 0.47
N THR A 72 -2.24 9.92 0.25
CA THR A 72 -3.65 9.54 0.32
C THR A 72 -4.27 9.62 -1.06
N LEU A 73 -5.01 8.57 -1.43
CA LEU A 73 -5.80 8.55 -2.66
C LEU A 73 -7.27 8.81 -2.29
N PRO A 74 -7.89 9.90 -2.79
CA PRO A 74 -9.32 10.09 -2.62
C PRO A 74 -10.07 9.03 -3.44
N VAL A 75 -10.96 8.29 -2.80
CA VAL A 75 -11.78 7.25 -3.43
C VAL A 75 -13.24 7.39 -3.00
N ALA A 76 -14.15 7.06 -3.92
CA ALA A 76 -15.57 6.94 -3.61
C ALA A 76 -15.86 5.54 -3.07
N LEU A 77 -16.36 5.44 -1.84
CA LEU A 77 -16.80 4.19 -1.24
C LEU A 77 -18.31 4.07 -1.36
N LYS A 78 -18.77 3.08 -2.14
CA LYS A 78 -20.19 2.71 -2.24
C LYS A 78 -20.51 1.63 -1.21
N ILE A 79 -21.45 1.93 -0.31
CA ILE A 79 -21.99 0.98 0.66
C ILE A 79 -23.40 0.64 0.21
N PHE A 80 -23.65 -0.63 -0.13
CA PHE A 80 -24.96 -1.09 -0.58
C PHE A 80 -25.88 -1.34 0.62
N SER A 81 -27.11 -0.83 0.56
CA SER A 81 -28.12 -1.11 1.59
C SER A 81 -28.73 -2.50 1.38
N PRO A 82 -28.88 -3.32 2.43
CA PRO A 82 -29.58 -4.59 2.36
C PRO A 82 -31.11 -4.45 2.43
N GLU A 83 -31.65 -3.29 2.80
CA GLU A 83 -33.08 -3.08 3.14
C GLU A 83 -34.07 -3.42 2.01
N ARG A 84 -33.60 -3.47 0.75
CA ARG A 84 -34.43 -3.77 -0.41
C ARG A 84 -34.56 -5.27 -0.72
N TYR A 85 -33.84 -6.10 0.01
CA TYR A 85 -33.84 -7.56 -0.18
C TYR A 85 -34.74 -8.21 0.86
N GLU A 86 -35.45 -9.25 0.44
CA GLU A 86 -36.37 -9.99 1.31
C GLU A 86 -35.61 -10.85 2.32
N ASP A 87 -34.44 -11.38 1.92
CA ASP A 87 -33.56 -12.18 2.76
C ASP A 87 -32.07 -11.90 2.49
N ASP A 88 -31.21 -12.37 3.40
CA ASP A 88 -29.76 -12.22 3.31
C ASP A 88 -29.17 -12.89 2.06
N ARG A 89 -29.75 -14.03 1.63
CA ARG A 89 -29.27 -14.78 0.46
C ARG A 89 -29.42 -13.96 -0.83
N MET A 90 -30.53 -13.24 -1.00
CA MET A 90 -30.74 -12.37 -2.15
C MET A 90 -29.76 -11.19 -2.17
N TYR A 91 -29.43 -10.64 -1.00
CA TYR A 91 -28.39 -9.62 -0.88
C TYR A 91 -27.03 -10.18 -1.31
N ASP A 92 -26.64 -11.35 -0.79
CA ASP A 92 -25.37 -12.01 -1.10
C ASP A 92 -25.24 -12.36 -2.58
N GLU A 93 -26.29 -12.92 -3.19
CA GLU A 93 -26.31 -13.20 -4.63
C GLU A 93 -26.14 -11.94 -5.46
N ALA A 94 -26.76 -10.82 -5.05
CA ALA A 94 -26.61 -9.55 -5.73
C ALA A 94 -25.21 -8.95 -5.56
N MET A 95 -24.63 -9.03 -4.36
CA MET A 95 -23.26 -8.57 -4.12
C MET A 95 -22.25 -9.43 -4.87
N GLY A 96 -22.47 -10.74 -4.95
CA GLY A 96 -21.66 -11.66 -5.74
C GLY A 96 -21.63 -11.28 -7.22
N ARG A 97 -22.76 -10.89 -7.82
CA ARG A 97 -22.80 -10.40 -9.22
C ARG A 97 -22.02 -9.09 -9.40
N ILE A 98 -22.08 -8.17 -8.44
CA ILE A 98 -21.36 -6.90 -8.49
C ILE A 98 -19.84 -7.12 -8.33
N ALA A 99 -19.43 -8.09 -7.52
CA ALA A 99 -18.02 -8.39 -7.25
C ALA A 99 -17.29 -9.08 -8.42
N GLN A 100 -18.00 -9.58 -9.43
CA GLN A 100 -17.40 -10.23 -10.61
C GLN A 100 -16.90 -9.23 -11.67
N VAL A 101 -17.03 -7.93 -11.43
CA VAL A 101 -16.64 -6.85 -12.36
C VAL A 101 -15.18 -6.47 -12.21
#